data_AF-A0A959KL23-F1
#
_entry.id   AF-A0A959KL23-F1
#
_cell.length_a   1.000
_cell.length_b   1.000
_cell.length_c   1.000
_cell.angle_alpha   90.00
_cell.angle_beta   90.00
_cell.angle_gamma   90.00
#
_symmetry.space_group_name_H-M   'P 1'
#
loop_
_entity.id
_entity.type
_entity.pdbx_description
1 polymer ?
#
loop_
_entity_poly.entity_id
_entity_poly.type
_entity_poly.pdbx_seq_one_letter_code
_entity_poly.pdbx_strand_id
1 'polypeptide(L)'
;MAKELTVAEKLKGLYELQLIDSEIDDIEVLKGELPIEVSDLEDDIAGLETRLTRLKDQMDDLEGEISKHQSNIKEAEALIERYEKQMDNVKNNREYDALSKELELQRLEIQLSEKKIREANQFKKNKEETLTATQERYDAKHKDLDTKKVELAEIIEKTEKEEDKLRKKTEKARK
;
A
#
# COMPACT_ATOMS: atom_id res chain seq x y z
N MET A 1 -68.88 5.49 -18.02
CA MET A 1 -68.13 5.30 -19.28
C MET A 1 -66.79 5.99 -19.08
N ALA A 2 -65.68 5.24 -19.13
CA ALA A 2 -64.35 5.86 -19.08
C ALA A 2 -64.23 6.82 -20.27
N LYS A 3 -63.88 8.07 -20.01
CA LYS A 3 -63.66 9.06 -21.06
C LYS A 3 -62.45 8.57 -21.86
N GLU A 4 -62.65 8.20 -23.12
CA GLU A 4 -61.59 7.69 -23.96
C GLU A 4 -60.59 8.83 -24.22
N LEU A 5 -59.37 8.68 -23.71
CA LEU A 5 -58.31 9.67 -23.87
C LEU A 5 -58.03 9.89 -25.36
N THR A 6 -57.89 11.15 -25.74
CA THR A 6 -57.48 11.53 -27.10
C THR A 6 -56.07 11.00 -27.40
N VAL A 7 -55.76 10.82 -28.68
CA VAL A 7 -54.42 10.38 -29.11
C VAL A 7 -53.32 11.31 -28.57
N ALA A 8 -53.59 12.62 -28.53
CA ALA A 8 -52.66 13.62 -27.97
C ALA A 8 -52.44 13.45 -26.45
N GLU A 9 -53.49 13.14 -25.69
CA GLU A 9 -53.38 12.88 -24.24
C GLU A 9 -52.63 11.56 -23.96
N LYS A 10 -52.87 10.52 -24.78
CA LYS A 10 -52.11 9.25 -24.69
C LYS A 10 -50.63 9.45 -25.00
N LEU A 11 -50.29 10.24 -26.02
CA LEU A 11 -48.90 10.55 -26.37
C LEU A 11 -48.19 11.35 -25.26
N LYS A 12 -48.88 12.31 -24.63
CA LYS A 12 -48.33 13.04 -23.47
C LYS A 12 -48.06 12.11 -22.28
N GLY A 13 -49.01 11.25 -21.94
CA GLY A 13 -48.83 10.28 -20.85
C GLY A 13 -47.69 9.29 -21.13
N LEU A 14 -47.55 8.84 -22.38
CA LEU A 14 -46.45 7.97 -22.79
C LEU A 14 -45.09 8.67 -22.67
N TYR A 15 -45.02 9.95 -23.06
CA TYR A 15 -43.80 10.76 -22.94
C TYR A 15 -43.43 11.01 -21.48
N GLU A 16 -44.40 11.33 -20.62
CA GLU A 16 -44.17 11.48 -19.18
C GLU A 16 -43.68 10.17 -18.53
N LEU A 17 -44.26 9.04 -18.93
CA LEU A 17 -43.80 7.72 -18.48
C LEU A 17 -42.35 7.44 -18.90
N GLN A 18 -42.01 7.73 -20.16
CA GLN A 18 -40.65 7.54 -20.67
C GLN A 18 -39.63 8.40 -19.92
N LEU A 19 -39.96 9.65 -19.58
CA LEU A 19 -39.09 10.51 -18.77
C LEU A 19 -38.85 9.93 -17.38
N ILE A 20 -39.91 9.43 -16.73
CA ILE A 20 -39.81 8.80 -15.40
C ILE A 20 -38.96 7.53 -15.48
N ASP A 21 -39.16 6.68 -16.48
CA ASP A 21 -38.37 5.45 -16.65
C ASP A 21 -36.89 5.79 -16.93
N SER A 22 -36.59 6.84 -17.72
CA SER A 22 -35.21 7.31 -17.94
C SER A 22 -34.55 7.83 -16.65
N GLU A 23 -35.29 8.56 -15.81
CA GLU A 23 -34.78 9.02 -14.50
C GLU A 23 -34.48 7.84 -13.55
N ILE A 24 -35.26 6.75 -13.61
CA ILE A 24 -35.00 5.53 -12.83
C ILE A 24 -33.75 4.82 -13.35
N ASP A 25 -33.61 4.68 -14.67
CA ASP A 25 -32.45 4.03 -15.29
C ASP A 25 -31.14 4.76 -14.92
N ASP A 26 -31.12 6.09 -14.95
CA ASP A 26 -29.95 6.90 -14.55
C ASP A 26 -29.56 6.65 -13.08
N ILE A 27 -30.55 6.52 -12.19
CA ILE A 27 -30.33 6.20 -10.77
C ILE A 27 -29.74 4.79 -10.61
N GLU A 28 -30.24 3.80 -11.35
CA GLU A 28 -29.73 2.43 -11.31
C GLU A 28 -28.29 2.33 -11.82
N VAL A 29 -27.94 3.07 -12.87
CA VAL A 29 -26.56 3.15 -13.38
C VAL A 29 -25.63 3.74 -12.32
N LEU A 30 -26.00 4.86 -11.70
CA LEU A 30 -25.23 5.50 -10.62
C LEU A 30 -25.04 4.57 -9.40
N LYS A 31 -26.09 3.83 -9.04
CA LYS A 31 -26.04 2.80 -7.99
C LYS A 31 -25.09 1.65 -8.33
N GLY A 32 -24.79 1.40 -9.60
CA GLY A 32 -23.84 0.37 -10.03
C GLY A 32 -22.41 0.86 -10.12
N GLU A 33 -22.19 2.03 -10.74
CA GLU A 33 -20.85 2.57 -11.01
C GLU A 33 -20.08 2.92 -9.74
N LEU A 34 -20.73 3.57 -8.78
CA LEU A 34 -20.07 4.06 -7.58
C LEU A 34 -19.62 2.94 -6.62
N PRO A 35 -20.40 1.87 -6.36
CA PRO A 35 -19.90 0.71 -5.61
C PRO A 35 -18.74 -0.02 -6.28
N ILE A 36 -18.71 -0.08 -7.62
CA ILE A 36 -17.59 -0.69 -8.34
C ILE A 36 -16.32 0.12 -8.08
N GLU A 37 -16.39 1.44 -8.17
CA GLU A 37 -15.24 2.31 -7.91
C GLU A 37 -14.76 2.24 -6.45
N VAL A 38 -15.67 2.12 -5.48
CA VAL A 38 -15.31 1.86 -4.07
C VAL A 38 -14.59 0.52 -3.92
N SER A 39 -15.09 -0.54 -4.56
CA SER A 39 -14.45 -1.86 -4.55
C SER A 39 -13.05 -1.81 -5.17
N ASP A 40 -12.90 -1.16 -6.31
CA ASP A 40 -11.60 -1.02 -7.00
C ASP A 40 -10.59 -0.27 -6.13
N LEU A 41 -11.03 0.75 -5.40
CA LEU A 41 -10.19 1.48 -4.45
C LEU A 41 -9.79 0.63 -3.23
N GLU A 42 -10.70 -0.21 -2.71
CA GLU A 42 -10.40 -1.14 -1.63
C GLU A 42 -9.34 -2.16 -2.05
N ASP A 43 -9.44 -2.70 -3.27
CA ASP A 43 -8.45 -3.63 -3.83
C ASP A 43 -7.08 -2.96 -4.04
N ASP A 44 -7.06 -1.74 -4.58
CA ASP A 44 -5.85 -0.91 -4.72
C ASP A 44 -5.16 -0.69 -3.37
N ILE A 45 -5.94 -0.33 -2.34
CA ILE A 45 -5.45 -0.10 -0.97
C ILE A 45 -4.87 -1.37 -0.38
N ALA A 46 -5.55 -2.51 -0.49
CA ALA A 46 -5.05 -3.79 -0.01
C ALA A 46 -3.71 -4.18 -0.68
N GLY A 47 -3.58 -3.91 -1.98
CA GLY A 47 -2.33 -4.08 -2.71
C GLY A 47 -1.20 -3.18 -2.20
N LEU A 48 -1.50 -1.90 -1.93
CA LEU A 48 -0.55 -0.96 -1.35
C LEU A 48 -0.15 -1.35 0.07
N GLU A 49 -1.09 -1.81 0.89
CA GLU A 49 -0.87 -2.26 2.26
C GLU A 49 0.08 -3.47 2.30
N THR A 50 -0.16 -4.46 1.43
CA THR A 50 0.74 -5.61 1.26
C THR A 50 2.14 -5.17 0.85
N ARG A 51 2.24 -4.20 -0.06
CA ARG A 51 3.52 -3.65 -0.50
C ARG A 51 4.25 -2.91 0.63
N LEU A 52 3.54 -2.14 1.45
CA LEU A 52 4.08 -1.43 2.61
C LEU A 52 4.64 -2.42 3.63
N THR A 53 3.88 -3.45 3.99
CA THR A 53 4.32 -4.50 4.92
C THR A 53 5.60 -5.16 4.43
N ARG A 54 5.62 -5.59 3.15
CA ARG A 54 6.82 -6.19 2.56
C ARG A 54 8.03 -5.25 2.55
N LEU A 55 7.83 -3.95 2.34
CA LEU A 55 8.92 -2.96 2.37
C LEU A 55 9.47 -2.79 3.79
N LYS A 56 8.61 -2.81 4.81
CA LYS A 56 9.00 -2.76 6.23
C LYS A 56 9.79 -4.01 6.62
N ASP A 57 9.30 -5.20 6.29
CA ASP A 57 10.01 -6.46 6.55
C ASP A 57 11.42 -6.44 5.94
N GLN A 58 11.54 -5.96 4.70
CA GLN A 58 12.83 -5.82 4.02
C GLN A 58 13.76 -4.77 4.65
N MET A 59 13.21 -3.75 5.32
CA MET A 59 14.02 -2.79 6.09
C MET A 59 14.53 -3.43 7.38
N ASP A 60 13.67 -4.19 8.07
CA ASP A 60 14.03 -4.91 9.29
C ASP A 60 15.12 -5.96 9.03
N ASP A 61 15.03 -6.69 7.91
CA ASP A 61 16.06 -7.62 7.46
C ASP A 61 17.42 -6.92 7.28
N LEU A 62 17.43 -5.75 6.61
CA LEU A 62 18.66 -4.95 6.40
C LEU A 62 19.23 -4.42 7.73
N GLU A 63 18.38 -4.01 8.66
CA GLU A 63 18.82 -3.63 10.01
C GLU A 63 19.45 -4.80 10.76
N GLY A 64 18.87 -5.99 10.63
CA GLY A 64 19.42 -7.23 11.16
C GLY A 64 20.81 -7.54 10.58
N GLU A 65 20.99 -7.41 9.27
CA GLU A 65 22.29 -7.59 8.61
C GLU A 65 23.32 -6.57 9.11
N ILE A 66 22.95 -5.30 9.25
CA ILE A 66 23.83 -4.25 9.79
C ILE A 66 24.27 -4.59 11.21
N SER A 67 23.33 -4.97 12.08
CA SER A 67 23.61 -5.34 13.48
C SER A 67 24.54 -6.56 13.59
N LYS A 68 24.33 -7.56 12.72
CA LYS A 68 25.21 -8.73 12.63
C LYS A 68 26.63 -8.32 12.24
N HIS A 69 26.79 -7.52 11.19
CA HIS A 69 28.13 -7.06 10.77
C HIS A 69 28.80 -6.15 11.81
N GLN A 70 28.05 -5.34 12.55
CA GLN A 70 28.59 -4.57 13.68
C GLN A 70 29.11 -5.48 14.80
N SER A 71 28.43 -6.60 15.04
CA SER A 71 28.88 -7.60 16.03
C SER A 71 30.16 -8.30 15.56
N ASN A 72 30.22 -8.69 14.28
CA ASN A 72 31.43 -9.27 13.67
C ASN A 72 32.64 -8.33 13.79
N ILE A 73 32.46 -7.03 13.57
CA ILE A 73 33.54 -6.03 13.72
C ILE A 73 34.06 -6.04 15.16
N LYS A 74 33.19 -5.99 16.16
CA LYS A 74 33.59 -6.02 17.58
C LYS A 74 34.34 -7.30 17.95
N GLU A 75 33.90 -8.45 17.43
CA GLU A 75 34.58 -9.72 17.65
C GLU A 75 35.97 -9.74 17.01
N ALA A 76 36.09 -9.25 15.77
CA ALA A 76 37.38 -9.14 15.08
C ALA A 76 38.33 -8.15 15.79
N GLU A 77 37.84 -7.02 16.28
CA GLU A 77 38.61 -6.05 17.09
C GLU A 77 39.15 -6.70 18.38
N ALA A 78 38.32 -7.48 19.08
CA ALA A 78 38.75 -8.19 20.28
C ALA A 78 39.82 -9.26 19.99
N LEU A 79 39.69 -9.97 18.85
CA LEU A 79 40.70 -10.93 18.40
C LEU A 79 42.01 -10.25 18.02
N ILE A 80 41.95 -9.09 17.34
CA ILE A 80 43.14 -8.28 17.05
C ILE A 80 43.88 -7.93 18.33
N GLU A 81 43.18 -7.38 19.33
CA GLU A 81 43.80 -7.00 20.60
C GLU A 81 44.46 -8.22 21.29
N ARG A 82 43.82 -9.38 21.23
CA ARG A 82 44.37 -10.62 21.78
C ARG A 82 45.63 -11.07 21.04
N TYR A 83 45.62 -11.06 19.71
CA TYR A 83 46.75 -11.49 18.90
C TYR A 83 47.93 -10.52 19.00
N GLU A 84 47.67 -9.21 19.09
CA GLU A 84 48.72 -8.21 19.33
C GLU A 84 49.43 -8.47 20.67
N LYS A 85 48.70 -8.73 21.75
CA LYS A 85 49.29 -9.11 23.06
C LYS A 85 50.08 -10.42 23.03
N GLN A 86 49.64 -11.39 22.22
CA GLN A 86 50.36 -12.65 22.06
C GLN A 86 51.68 -12.43 21.34
N MET A 87 51.71 -11.53 20.35
CA MET A 87 52.87 -11.22 19.52
C MET A 87 54.05 -10.68 20.34
N ASP A 88 53.78 -9.89 21.39
CA ASP A 88 54.80 -9.38 22.32
C ASP A 88 55.60 -10.49 23.04
N ASN A 89 55.04 -11.69 23.14
CA ASN A 89 55.64 -12.83 23.84
C ASN A 89 56.24 -13.88 22.90
N VAL A 90 56.15 -13.67 21.57
CA VAL A 90 56.64 -14.64 20.59
C VAL A 90 58.15 -14.55 20.41
N LYS A 91 58.82 -15.70 20.53
CA LYS A 91 60.27 -15.83 20.33
C LYS A 91 60.63 -16.66 19.09
N ASN A 92 59.63 -17.24 18.43
CA ASN A 92 59.79 -18.11 17.28
C ASN A 92 59.24 -17.44 16.02
N ASN A 93 60.09 -17.28 15.00
CA ASN A 93 59.71 -16.65 13.72
C ASN A 93 58.47 -17.29 13.09
N ARG A 94 58.31 -18.62 13.21
CA ARG A 94 57.16 -19.32 12.62
C ARG A 94 55.84 -18.97 13.31
N GLU A 95 55.86 -18.79 14.62
CA GLU A 95 54.69 -18.36 15.40
C GLU A 95 54.37 -16.89 15.12
N TYR A 96 55.40 -16.06 14.93
CA TYR A 96 55.24 -14.65 14.60
C TYR A 96 54.55 -14.48 13.24
N ASP A 97 55.02 -15.22 12.22
CA ASP A 97 54.43 -15.21 10.89
C ASP A 97 52.98 -15.71 10.89
N ALA A 98 52.66 -16.70 11.74
CA ALA A 98 51.30 -17.20 11.89
C ALA A 98 50.38 -16.15 12.51
N LEU A 99 50.76 -15.53 13.64
CA LEU A 99 49.97 -14.47 14.28
C LEU A 99 49.81 -13.23 13.39
N SER A 100 50.85 -12.89 12.62
CA SER A 100 50.79 -11.76 11.68
C SER A 100 49.72 -11.99 10.60
N LYS A 101 49.61 -13.22 10.08
CA LYS A 101 48.57 -13.59 9.12
C LYS A 101 47.17 -13.58 9.73
N GLU A 102 47.03 -14.05 10.97
CA GLU A 102 45.76 -13.98 11.69
C GLU A 102 45.31 -12.54 11.90
N LEU A 103 46.23 -11.63 12.28
CA LEU A 103 45.95 -10.20 12.39
C LEU A 103 45.51 -9.58 11.06
N GLU A 104 46.18 -9.91 9.97
CA GLU A 104 45.80 -9.46 8.63
C GLU A 104 44.39 -9.96 8.26
N LEU A 105 44.09 -11.24 8.56
CA LEU A 105 42.77 -11.82 8.32
C LEU A 105 41.67 -11.10 9.11
N GLN A 106 41.89 -10.81 10.40
CA GLN A 106 40.91 -10.06 11.20
C GLN A 106 40.71 -8.62 10.68
N ARG A 107 41.78 -7.95 10.23
CA ARG A 107 41.68 -6.61 9.62
C ARG A 107 40.88 -6.63 8.31
N LEU A 108 41.06 -7.67 7.49
CA LEU A 108 40.27 -7.85 6.27
C LEU A 108 38.79 -8.14 6.57
N GLU A 109 38.50 -8.90 7.63
CA GLU A 109 37.12 -9.16 8.07
C GLU A 109 36.39 -7.87 8.49
N ILE A 110 37.09 -6.97 9.21
CA ILE A 110 36.55 -5.64 9.55
C ILE A 110 36.24 -4.85 8.28
N GLN A 111 37.19 -4.75 7.35
CA GLN A 111 36.98 -4.01 6.08
C GLN A 111 35.82 -4.57 5.26
N LEU A 112 35.67 -5.90 5.22
CA LEU A 112 34.55 -6.57 4.55
C LEU A 112 33.22 -6.22 5.22
N SER A 113 33.15 -6.31 6.55
CA SER A 113 31.94 -5.98 7.31
C SER A 113 31.57 -4.50 7.19
N GLU A 114 32.54 -3.58 7.22
CA GLU A 114 32.31 -2.15 6.96
C GLU A 114 31.78 -1.89 5.55
N LYS A 115 32.33 -2.58 4.55
CA LYS A 115 31.81 -2.51 3.18
C LYS A 115 30.37 -3.01 3.11
N LYS A 116 30.05 -4.13 3.76
CA LYS A 116 28.70 -4.68 3.80
C LYS A 116 27.71 -3.76 4.50
N ILE A 117 28.09 -3.14 5.62
CA ILE A 117 27.28 -2.13 6.31
C ILE A 117 27.02 -0.93 5.41
N ARG A 118 28.01 -0.44 4.66
CA ARG A 118 27.80 0.67 3.71
C ARG A 118 26.83 0.31 2.58
N GLU A 119 26.98 -0.89 1.99
CA GLU A 119 26.07 -1.41 0.97
C GLU A 119 24.64 -1.52 1.53
N ALA A 120 24.46 -2.15 2.70
CA ALA A 120 23.16 -2.32 3.34
C ALA A 120 22.49 -0.98 3.68
N ASN A 121 23.24 0.01 4.17
CA ASN A 121 22.71 1.36 4.43
C ASN A 121 22.24 2.06 3.15
N GLN A 122 22.94 1.88 2.03
CA GLN A 122 22.50 2.43 0.75
C GLN A 122 21.19 1.78 0.28
N PHE A 123 21.07 0.45 0.41
CA PHE A 123 19.82 -0.25 0.10
C PHE A 123 18.68 0.19 1.03
N LYS A 124 18.96 0.36 2.32
CA LYS A 124 17.99 0.84 3.30
C LYS A 124 17.45 2.22 2.91
N LYS A 125 18.32 3.16 2.57
CA LYS A 125 17.93 4.50 2.10
C LYS A 125 17.01 4.45 0.88
N ASN A 126 17.38 3.66 -0.14
CA ASN A 126 16.56 3.52 -1.34
C ASN A 126 15.17 2.92 -1.03
N LYS A 127 15.11 1.96 -0.10
CA LYS A 127 13.85 1.37 0.35
C LYS A 127 13.01 2.34 1.16
N GLU A 128 13.62 3.16 2.01
CA GLU A 128 12.96 4.18 2.81
C GLU A 128 12.31 5.26 1.93
N GLU A 129 12.99 5.69 0.87
CA GLU A 129 12.41 6.58 -0.16
C GLU A 129 11.21 5.93 -0.85
N THR A 130 11.32 4.64 -1.20
CA THR A 130 10.22 3.88 -1.82
C THR A 130 9.05 3.67 -0.85
N LEU A 131 9.32 3.43 0.42
CA LEU A 131 8.32 3.26 1.48
C LEU A 131 7.54 4.55 1.66
N THR A 132 8.23 5.68 1.78
CA THR A 132 7.62 7.01 1.91
C THR A 132 6.69 7.30 0.73
N ALA A 133 7.17 7.14 -0.51
CA ALA A 133 6.34 7.34 -1.70
C ALA A 133 5.16 6.38 -1.80
N THR A 134 5.28 5.14 -1.29
CA THR A 134 4.17 4.18 -1.25
C THR A 134 3.16 4.56 -0.18
N GLN A 135 3.62 5.05 0.98
CA GLN A 135 2.77 5.48 2.08
C GLN A 135 1.95 6.71 1.67
N GLU A 136 2.55 7.70 1.02
CA GLU A 136 1.83 8.87 0.50
C GLU A 136 0.71 8.48 -0.47
N ARG A 137 0.96 7.48 -1.35
CA ARG A 137 -0.05 6.96 -2.28
C ARG A 137 -1.17 6.23 -1.54
N TYR A 138 -0.82 5.44 -0.54
CA TYR A 138 -1.78 4.74 0.31
C TYR A 138 -2.68 5.75 1.03
N ASP A 139 -2.10 6.76 1.67
CA ASP A 139 -2.85 7.77 2.43
C ASP A 139 -3.79 8.58 1.52
N ALA A 140 -3.32 8.94 0.32
CA ALA A 140 -4.14 9.62 -0.68
C ALA A 140 -5.34 8.75 -1.12
N LYS A 141 -5.09 7.49 -1.48
CA LYS A 141 -6.13 6.54 -1.88
C LYS A 141 -7.12 6.24 -0.77
N HIS A 142 -6.65 6.12 0.46
CA HIS A 142 -7.50 5.90 1.63
C HIS A 142 -8.44 7.09 1.86
N LYS A 143 -7.92 8.31 1.73
CA LYS A 143 -8.73 9.52 1.83
C LYS A 143 -9.79 9.62 0.73
N ASP A 144 -9.43 9.24 -0.49
CA ASP A 144 -10.36 9.18 -1.62
C ASP A 144 -11.46 8.15 -1.37
N LEU A 145 -11.09 6.96 -0.87
CA LEU A 145 -12.04 5.91 -0.49
C LEU A 145 -13.02 6.40 0.59
N ASP A 146 -12.52 7.04 1.65
CA ASP A 146 -13.36 7.56 2.73
C ASP A 146 -14.38 8.58 2.19
N THR A 147 -13.95 9.45 1.28
CA THR A 147 -14.83 10.43 0.64
C THR A 147 -15.90 9.74 -0.19
N LYS A 148 -15.53 8.78 -1.04
CA LYS A 148 -16.48 8.04 -1.88
C LYS A 148 -17.45 7.18 -1.08
N LYS A 149 -17.03 6.62 0.05
CA LYS A 149 -17.92 5.88 0.96
C LYS A 149 -19.00 6.78 1.55
N VAL A 150 -18.65 8.01 1.93
CA VAL A 150 -19.62 9.01 2.41
C VAL A 150 -20.57 9.43 1.28
N GLU A 151 -20.04 9.72 0.09
CA GLU A 151 -20.85 10.06 -1.09
C GLU A 151 -21.82 8.91 -1.45
N LEU A 152 -21.34 7.68 -1.44
CA LEU A 152 -22.15 6.49 -1.70
C LEU A 152 -23.29 6.35 -0.69
N ALA A 153 -23.01 6.54 0.60
CA ALA A 153 -24.04 6.48 1.63
C ALA A 153 -25.12 7.57 1.44
N GLU A 154 -24.72 8.80 1.11
CA GLU A 154 -25.66 9.88 0.84
C GLU A 154 -26.49 9.63 -0.44
N ILE A 155 -25.86 9.11 -1.49
CA ILE A 155 -26.53 8.81 -2.76
C ILE A 155 -27.54 7.67 -2.56
N ILE A 156 -27.19 6.61 -1.84
CA ILE A 156 -28.12 5.53 -1.51
C ILE A 156 -29.35 6.08 -0.79
N GLU A 157 -29.16 6.92 0.24
CA GLU A 157 -30.28 7.50 0.98
C GLU A 157 -31.17 8.42 0.12
N LYS A 158 -30.57 9.22 -0.77
CA LYS A 158 -31.30 10.11 -1.69
C LYS A 158 -32.05 9.30 -2.76
N THR A 159 -31.37 8.36 -3.39
CA THR A 159 -31.91 7.54 -4.49
C THR A 159 -33.03 6.63 -4.01
N GLU A 160 -32.95 6.01 -2.83
CA GLU A 160 -34.07 5.22 -2.28
C GLU A 160 -35.36 6.05 -2.15
N LYS A 161 -35.26 7.28 -1.63
CA LYS A 161 -36.41 8.17 -1.47
C LYS A 161 -36.97 8.65 -2.82
N GLU A 162 -36.10 8.82 -3.81
CA GLU A 162 -36.44 9.34 -5.13
C GLU A 162 -37.05 8.24 -6.02
N GLU A 163 -36.45 7.05 -6.01
CA GLU A 163 -36.94 5.83 -6.67
C GLU A 163 -38.34 5.46 -6.16
N ASP A 164 -38.59 5.53 -4.85
CA ASP A 164 -39.92 5.33 -4.26
C ASP A 164 -40.97 6.32 -4.76
N LYS A 165 -40.58 7.58 -4.97
CA LYS A 165 -41.47 8.62 -5.52
C LYS A 165 -41.73 8.37 -7.00
N LEU A 166 -40.70 8.02 -7.77
CA LEU A 166 -40.80 7.75 -9.20
C LEU A 166 -41.66 6.52 -9.43
N ARG A 167 -41.43 5.40 -8.73
CA ARG A 167 -42.29 4.20 -8.79
C ARG A 167 -43.76 4.51 -8.52
N LYS A 168 -44.07 5.31 -7.50
CA LYS A 168 -45.45 5.77 -7.22
C LYS A 168 -46.04 6.65 -8.32
N LYS A 169 -45.22 7.47 -9.00
CA LYS A 169 -45.65 8.24 -10.18
C LYS A 169 -45.89 7.33 -11.38
N THR A 170 -45.00 6.36 -11.63
CA THR A 170 -45.15 5.34 -12.68
C THR A 170 -46.45 4.55 -12.52
N GLU A 171 -46.77 4.10 -11.29
CA GLU A 171 -48.03 3.40 -11.01
C GLU A 171 -49.28 4.27 -11.26
N LYS A 172 -49.20 5.57 -11.02
CA LYS A 172 -50.30 6.51 -11.30
C LYS A 172 -50.41 6.82 -12.78
N ALA A 173 -49.29 6.96 -13.49
CA ALA A 173 -49.26 7.22 -14.93
C ALA A 173 -49.70 6.02 -15.77
N ARG A 174 -49.58 4.80 -15.23
CA ARG A 174 -50.05 3.54 -15.85
C ARG A 174 -51.54 3.26 -15.64
N LYS A 175 -52.23 3.99 -14.75
CA LYS A 175 -53.68 3.83 -14.47
C LYS A 175 -54.51 4.82 -15.28
#